data_AF-A0A0M3IWV7-F1
#
_entry.id   AF-A0A0M3IWV7-F1
#
_cell.length_a   1.000
_cell.length_b   1.000
_cell.length_c   1.000
_cell.angle_alpha   90.00
_cell.angle_beta   90.00
_cell.angle_gamma   90.00
#
_symmetry.space_group_name_H-M   'P 1'
#
loop_
_entity.id
_entity.type
_entity.pdbx_description
1 polymer ?
#
loop_
_entity_poly.entity_id
_entity_poly.type
_entity_poly.pdbx_seq_one_letter_code
_entity_poly.pdbx_strand_id
1 'polypeptide(L)'
;MLARDETPPILMEASDFGRKNLYGVYPFYMALELDGKAHGVLFLNSNPQKIYEIFTGGLMFADQFIQIAAYISSSNVYGIGENAQMQLRHRLDSYLTWAMLARDETPPILMEASDFGRKNLYGVYPFYMALELDGKAHGVLFLNSNPQEITTGPAPHIIYRTIGGILDIYFFPGPRPEDVIRQYLAFVGTPAVPPYWALGFQVNMFRWLLT
;
A
#
# COMPACT_ATOMS: atom_id res chain seq x y z
N MET A 1 14.76 -24.70 -34.68
CA MET A 1 13.37 -24.35 -34.39
C MET A 1 13.04 -24.98 -33.05
N LEU A 2 13.31 -24.26 -31.95
CA LEU A 2 13.14 -24.79 -30.59
C LEU A 2 11.69 -24.54 -30.17
N ALA A 3 10.95 -25.62 -29.92
CA ALA A 3 9.60 -25.56 -29.39
C ALA A 3 9.64 -24.92 -28.00
N ARG A 4 8.88 -23.83 -27.82
CA ARG A 4 8.59 -23.28 -26.50
C ARG A 4 7.65 -24.26 -25.81
N ASP A 5 8.06 -24.72 -24.63
CA ASP A 5 7.21 -25.48 -23.72
C ASP A 5 6.13 -24.52 -23.21
N GLU A 6 4.98 -24.50 -23.89
CA GLU A 6 3.80 -23.74 -23.51
C GLU A 6 2.97 -24.58 -22.53
N THR A 7 3.51 -24.83 -21.33
CA THR A 7 2.64 -25.21 -20.21
C THR A 7 1.69 -24.05 -19.96
N PRO A 8 0.37 -24.23 -20.10
CA PRO A 8 -0.57 -23.15 -19.87
C PRO A 8 -0.44 -22.66 -18.42
N PRO A 9 -0.56 -21.34 -18.15
CA PRO A 9 -0.60 -20.86 -16.78
C PRO A 9 -1.72 -21.58 -16.05
N ILE A 10 -1.43 -22.08 -14.84
CA ILE A 10 -2.43 -22.73 -14.00
C ILE A 10 -3.48 -21.67 -13.66
N LEU A 11 -4.61 -21.71 -14.34
CA LEU A 11 -5.78 -20.91 -14.00
C LEU A 11 -6.39 -21.53 -12.74
N MET A 12 -5.94 -21.05 -11.57
CA MET A 12 -6.57 -21.41 -10.29
C MET A 12 -7.92 -20.70 -10.18
N GLU A 13 -8.99 -21.47 -10.07
CA GLU A 13 -10.37 -20.98 -9.95
C GLU A 13 -10.69 -20.62 -8.50
N ALA A 14 -11.64 -19.70 -8.26
CA ALA A 14 -12.00 -19.31 -6.89
C ALA A 14 -12.50 -20.47 -6.01
N SER A 15 -12.94 -21.58 -6.63
CA SER A 15 -13.35 -22.82 -5.97
C SER A 15 -12.19 -23.64 -5.40
N ASP A 16 -10.96 -23.41 -5.85
CA ASP A 16 -9.78 -24.16 -5.43
C ASP A 16 -9.21 -23.65 -4.10
N PHE A 17 -9.66 -22.46 -3.65
CA PHE A 17 -9.24 -21.82 -2.42
C PHE A 17 -10.12 -22.27 -1.25
N GLY A 18 -9.48 -22.71 -0.17
CA GLY A 18 -10.12 -23.27 1.02
C GLY A 18 -11.05 -22.29 1.78
N ARG A 19 -11.58 -22.75 2.93
CA ARG A 19 -12.59 -22.04 3.73
C ARG A 19 -12.26 -20.55 3.93
N LYS A 20 -13.26 -19.70 3.70
CA LYS A 20 -13.23 -18.25 3.95
C LYS A 20 -12.88 -17.92 5.40
N ASN A 21 -12.26 -16.76 5.63
CA ASN A 21 -12.08 -16.22 6.98
C ASN A 21 -13.42 -15.74 7.59
N LEU A 22 -13.39 -15.27 8.84
CA LEU A 22 -14.58 -14.75 9.57
C LEU A 22 -15.34 -13.64 8.83
N TYR A 23 -14.71 -12.97 7.86
CA TYR A 23 -15.30 -11.90 7.05
C TYR A 23 -15.78 -12.38 5.66
N GLY A 24 -15.78 -13.69 5.40
CA GLY A 24 -16.25 -14.24 4.13
C GLY A 24 -15.26 -14.06 2.96
N VAL A 25 -13.98 -13.84 3.29
CA VAL A 25 -12.91 -13.54 2.33
C VAL A 25 -12.03 -14.78 2.14
N TYR A 26 -11.67 -15.09 0.89
CA TYR A 26 -10.70 -16.14 0.60
C TYR A 26 -9.31 -15.74 1.12
N PRO A 27 -8.53 -16.68 1.68
CA PRO A 27 -7.18 -16.40 2.11
C PRO A 27 -6.28 -15.98 0.94
N PHE A 28 -5.25 -15.18 1.24
CA PHE A 28 -4.17 -14.87 0.31
C PHE A 28 -3.36 -16.13 0.02
N TYR A 29 -3.04 -16.38 -1.25
CA TYR A 29 -2.13 -17.45 -1.64
C TYR A 29 -0.94 -16.88 -2.40
N MET A 30 0.25 -17.26 -1.96
CA MET A 30 1.50 -17.02 -2.66
C MET A 30 2.08 -18.37 -3.07
N ALA A 31 2.25 -18.58 -4.36
CA ALA A 31 3.01 -19.69 -4.90
C ALA A 31 4.36 -19.18 -5.41
N LEU A 32 5.44 -19.88 -5.07
CA LEU A 32 6.76 -19.65 -5.61
C LEU A 32 7.08 -20.80 -6.56
N GLU A 33 7.35 -20.48 -7.82
CA GLU A 33 7.86 -21.45 -8.79
C GLU A 33 9.34 -21.74 -8.51
N LEU A 34 9.79 -22.94 -8.86
CA LEU A 34 11.17 -23.43 -8.66
C LEU A 34 12.22 -22.60 -9.43
N ASP A 35 11.79 -21.79 -10.40
CA ASP A 35 12.64 -20.87 -11.17
C ASP A 35 12.80 -19.48 -10.51
N GLY A 36 12.27 -19.30 -9.29
CA GLY A 36 12.35 -18.05 -8.54
C GLY A 36 11.25 -17.04 -8.88
N LYS A 37 10.31 -17.37 -9.78
CA LYS A 37 9.15 -16.52 -10.04
C LYS A 37 8.11 -16.68 -8.94
N ALA A 38 7.71 -15.58 -8.34
CA ALA A 38 6.55 -15.53 -7.45
C ALA A 38 5.28 -15.29 -8.26
N HIS A 39 4.30 -16.17 -8.09
CA HIS A 39 2.92 -15.98 -8.50
C HIS A 39 2.08 -15.88 -7.22
N GLY A 40 1.87 -14.65 -6.74
CA GLY A 40 0.97 -14.40 -5.61
C GLY A 40 -0.29 -13.71 -6.09
N VAL A 41 -1.44 -14.30 -5.78
CA VAL A 41 -2.74 -13.74 -6.11
C VAL A 41 -3.57 -13.68 -4.84
N LEU A 42 -4.05 -12.48 -4.54
CA LEU A 42 -5.06 -12.25 -3.52
C LEU A 42 -6.43 -12.13 -4.16
N PHE A 43 -7.33 -13.00 -3.72
CA PHE A 43 -8.75 -12.87 -3.94
C PHE A 43 -9.38 -12.35 -2.65
N LEU A 44 -9.90 -11.13 -2.67
CA LEU A 44 -10.91 -10.79 -1.67
C LEU A 44 -12.27 -11.14 -2.24
N ASN A 45 -13.22 -11.46 -1.33
CA ASN A 45 -14.65 -11.57 -1.58
C ASN A 45 -15.17 -12.94 -2.08
N SER A 46 -16.46 -13.20 -1.84
CA SER A 46 -17.24 -14.32 -2.38
C SER A 46 -17.40 -14.31 -3.91
N ASN A 47 -16.68 -13.44 -4.62
CA ASN A 47 -16.69 -13.27 -6.07
C ASN A 47 -15.24 -13.40 -6.57
N PRO A 48 -14.94 -14.06 -7.70
CA PRO A 48 -13.58 -14.38 -8.17
C PRO A 48 -12.72 -13.19 -8.63
N GLN A 49 -13.02 -11.95 -8.20
CA GLN A 49 -12.26 -10.78 -8.65
C GLN A 49 -10.90 -10.71 -7.94
N LYS A 50 -9.83 -10.65 -8.73
CA LYS A 50 -8.47 -10.41 -8.27
C LYS A 50 -8.33 -8.95 -7.86
N ILE A 51 -7.88 -8.71 -6.64
CA ILE A 51 -7.72 -7.33 -6.11
C ILE A 51 -6.26 -6.96 -5.87
N TYR A 52 -5.39 -7.96 -5.72
CA TYR A 52 -3.94 -7.78 -5.64
C TYR A 52 -3.26 -8.96 -6.34
N GLU A 53 -2.63 -8.71 -7.48
CA GLU A 53 -1.99 -9.72 -8.31
C GLU A 53 -0.53 -9.34 -8.54
N ILE A 54 0.40 -10.13 -8.00
CA ILE A 54 1.84 -9.90 -8.15
C ILE A 54 2.22 -10.12 -9.63
N PHE A 55 3.04 -9.21 -10.19
CA PHE A 55 3.60 -9.40 -11.52
C PHE A 55 4.42 -10.69 -11.59
N THR A 56 4.36 -11.37 -12.72
CA THR A 56 5.31 -12.45 -13.03
C THR A 56 6.74 -11.89 -12.95
N GLY A 57 7.54 -12.39 -12.01
CA GLY A 57 8.89 -11.86 -11.75
C GLY A 57 8.93 -10.49 -11.04
N GLY A 58 7.81 -10.07 -10.45
CA GLY A 58 7.69 -8.82 -9.70
C GLY A 58 8.30 -8.86 -8.30
N LEU A 59 8.64 -10.06 -7.80
CA LEU A 59 9.36 -10.26 -6.56
C LEU A 59 10.87 -10.28 -6.82
N MET A 60 11.60 -9.37 -6.18
CA MET A 60 13.06 -9.41 -6.12
C MET A 60 13.46 -9.41 -4.65
N PHE A 61 14.40 -10.27 -4.27
CA PHE A 61 14.84 -10.40 -2.89
C PHE A 61 16.36 -10.52 -2.82
N ALA A 62 17.00 -9.46 -2.36
CA ALA A 62 18.42 -9.37 -2.07
C ALA A 62 18.63 -8.68 -0.71
N ASP A 63 19.82 -8.80 -0.15
CA ASP A 63 20.16 -8.31 1.19
C ASP A 63 19.80 -6.83 1.41
N GLN A 64 20.07 -5.98 0.40
CA GLN A 64 19.78 -4.55 0.43
C GLN A 64 18.81 -4.08 -0.66
N PHE A 65 18.01 -5.01 -1.20
CA PHE A 65 17.00 -4.67 -2.19
C PHE A 65 15.87 -5.71 -2.19
N ILE A 66 14.72 -5.33 -1.66
CA ILE A 66 13.51 -6.12 -1.67
C ILE A 66 12.46 -5.35 -2.46
N GLN A 67 11.85 -6.00 -3.45
CA GLN A 67 10.80 -5.43 -4.28
C GLN A 67 9.63 -6.40 -4.40
N ILE A 68 8.42 -5.88 -4.32
CA ILE A 68 7.21 -6.57 -4.78
C ILE A 68 6.41 -5.61 -5.66
N ALA A 69 6.00 -6.09 -6.83
CA ALA A 69 5.21 -5.33 -7.78
C ALA A 69 3.90 -6.06 -8.06
N ALA A 70 2.77 -5.37 -7.98
CA ALA A 70 1.45 -5.97 -8.11
C ALA A 70 0.44 -5.04 -8.81
N TYR A 71 -0.44 -5.63 -9.63
CA TYR A 71 -1.67 -5.00 -10.08
C TYR A 71 -2.67 -4.91 -8.93
N ILE A 72 -3.38 -3.80 -8.87
CA ILE A 72 -4.51 -3.57 -7.97
C ILE A 72 -5.78 -3.39 -8.79
N SER A 73 -6.94 -3.75 -8.24
CA SER A 73 -8.22 -3.73 -8.98
C SER A 73 -8.80 -2.35 -9.22
N SER A 74 -8.37 -1.33 -8.45
CA SER A 74 -8.94 0.01 -8.52
C SER A 74 -7.89 1.12 -8.61
N SER A 75 -8.27 2.20 -9.31
CA SER A 75 -7.50 3.44 -9.38
C SER A 75 -7.84 4.46 -8.28
N ASN A 76 -8.75 4.12 -7.37
CA ASN A 76 -9.11 4.98 -6.24
C ASN A 76 -8.26 4.62 -5.02
N VAL A 77 -6.98 5.02 -5.04
CA VAL A 77 -6.01 4.73 -3.97
C VAL A 77 -5.81 5.94 -3.07
N TYR A 78 -5.72 5.68 -1.77
CA TYR A 78 -5.60 6.68 -0.69
C TYR A 78 -4.57 6.21 0.34
N GLY A 79 -3.90 7.14 1.03
CA GLY A 79 -2.88 6.83 2.04
C GLY A 79 -1.48 7.13 1.53
N ILE A 80 -0.49 6.34 1.97
CA ILE A 80 0.95 6.53 1.73
C ILE A 80 1.44 7.86 2.35
N GLY A 81 2.44 7.82 3.21
CA GLY A 81 2.95 9.05 3.80
C GLY A 81 4.20 8.85 4.65
N GLU A 82 4.75 9.91 5.25
CA GLU A 82 4.28 11.29 5.17
C GLU A 82 4.87 12.03 3.96
N ASN A 83 4.00 12.62 3.13
CA ASN A 83 4.35 13.39 1.94
C ASN A 83 3.34 14.55 1.76
N ALA A 84 3.74 15.62 1.06
CA ALA A 84 2.86 16.75 0.77
C ALA A 84 2.01 16.51 -0.48
N GLN A 85 1.03 15.61 -0.35
CA GLN A 85 0.10 15.26 -1.43
C GLN A 85 -0.89 16.39 -1.71
N MET A 86 -0.96 16.83 -2.97
CA MET A 86 -1.90 17.87 -3.41
C MET A 86 -3.34 17.40 -3.53
N GLN A 87 -3.53 16.10 -3.68
CA GLN A 87 -4.83 15.45 -3.79
C GLN A 87 -4.83 14.24 -2.87
N LEU A 88 -5.95 14.03 -2.17
CA LEU A 88 -6.11 12.87 -1.29
C LEU A 88 -6.08 11.55 -2.08
N ARG A 89 -6.67 11.56 -3.28
CA ARG A 89 -6.65 10.42 -4.20
C ARG A 89 -5.36 10.44 -5.00
N HIS A 90 -4.65 9.31 -5.00
CA HIS A 90 -3.44 9.13 -5.80
C HIS A 90 -3.72 9.18 -7.30
N ARG A 91 -2.79 9.79 -8.02
CA ARG A 91 -2.77 9.79 -9.48
C ARG A 91 -2.02 8.56 -9.97
N LEU A 92 -2.69 7.75 -10.79
CA LEU A 92 -2.16 6.50 -11.36
C LEU A 92 -2.00 6.60 -12.88
N ASP A 93 -2.12 7.79 -13.46
CA ASP A 93 -1.96 8.01 -14.91
C ASP A 93 -0.48 8.01 -15.34
N SER A 94 0.44 8.26 -14.40
CA SER A 94 1.88 8.23 -14.61
C SER A 94 2.58 7.52 -13.45
N TYR A 95 3.85 7.18 -13.66
CA TYR A 95 4.69 6.60 -12.61
C TYR A 95 5.09 7.66 -11.60
N LEU A 96 4.54 7.56 -10.39
CA LEU A 96 4.85 8.45 -9.27
C LEU A 96 5.42 7.62 -8.13
N THR A 97 6.61 8.00 -7.67
CA THR A 97 7.29 7.36 -6.54
C THR A 97 7.16 8.21 -5.29
N TRP A 98 6.79 7.57 -4.19
CA TRP A 98 6.60 8.16 -2.88
C TRP A 98 7.65 7.58 -1.94
N ALA A 99 8.73 8.35 -1.71
CA ALA A 99 9.80 7.94 -0.82
C ALA A 99 9.36 8.09 0.65
N MET A 100 9.79 7.16 1.48
CA MET A 100 9.47 7.10 2.91
C MET A 100 10.72 6.78 3.72
N LEU A 101 11.15 7.80 4.47
CA LEU A 101 12.16 7.73 5.50
C LEU A 101 11.97 8.97 6.36
N ALA A 102 11.80 8.81 7.68
CA ALA A 102 11.59 9.94 8.58
C ALA A 102 12.72 10.97 8.42
N ARG A 103 12.37 12.19 7.99
CA ARG A 103 13.31 13.25 7.68
C ARG A 103 12.73 14.61 8.05
N ASP A 104 13.55 15.40 8.73
CA ASP A 104 13.27 16.82 8.91
C ASP A 104 13.47 17.55 7.58
N GLU A 105 12.36 17.93 6.96
CA GLU A 105 12.31 18.66 5.71
C GLU A 105 11.06 19.53 5.70
N THR A 106 11.20 20.74 5.15
CA THR A 106 10.06 21.65 5.07
C THR A 106 9.06 21.12 4.05
N PRO A 107 7.77 20.95 4.41
CA PRO A 107 6.75 20.60 3.45
C PRO A 107 6.73 21.65 2.32
N PRO A 108 6.79 21.22 1.05
CA PRO A 108 6.82 22.16 -0.07
C PRO A 108 5.56 23.03 -0.05
N ILE A 109 5.75 24.34 -0.20
CA ILE A 109 4.66 25.29 -0.36
C ILE A 109 3.97 25.02 -1.70
N LEU A 110 2.68 25.37 -1.82
CA LEU A 110 1.80 24.98 -2.92
C LEU A 110 2.35 25.21 -4.35
N MET A 111 3.32 26.10 -4.53
CA MET A 111 3.93 26.42 -5.82
C MET A 111 5.05 25.46 -6.25
N GLU A 112 5.64 24.69 -5.34
CA GLU A 112 6.77 23.78 -5.63
C GLU A 112 6.41 22.28 -5.56
N ALA A 113 5.17 21.95 -5.22
CA ALA A 113 4.81 20.57 -4.86
C ALA A 113 4.72 19.57 -6.03
N SER A 114 4.77 20.00 -7.30
CA SER A 114 4.69 19.06 -8.43
C SER A 114 5.88 18.09 -8.47
N ASP A 115 7.08 18.58 -8.14
CA ASP A 115 8.29 17.75 -8.04
C ASP A 115 8.70 17.48 -6.60
N PHE A 116 8.46 18.43 -5.69
CA PHE A 116 8.86 18.30 -4.29
C PHE A 116 7.82 17.63 -3.38
N GLY A 117 6.54 17.55 -3.80
CA GLY A 117 5.44 17.00 -2.98
C GLY A 117 5.57 15.50 -2.65
N ARG A 118 6.47 14.82 -3.37
CA ARG A 118 6.80 13.39 -3.22
C ARG A 118 7.99 13.12 -2.30
N LYS A 119 8.64 14.16 -1.77
CA LYS A 119 9.70 14.02 -0.77
C LYS A 119 9.16 13.37 0.49
N ASN A 120 9.98 12.52 1.10
CA ASN A 120 9.78 12.03 2.46
C ASN A 120 9.85 13.17 3.47
N LEU A 121 8.91 13.17 4.43
CA LEU A 121 8.83 14.11 5.53
C LEU A 121 9.03 13.37 6.88
N TYR A 122 8.40 13.85 7.94
CA TYR A 122 8.68 13.43 9.32
C TYR A 122 8.27 11.99 9.62
N GLY A 123 7.13 11.53 9.11
CA GLY A 123 6.57 10.20 9.35
C GLY A 123 6.76 9.19 8.22
N VAL A 124 6.56 7.91 8.57
CA VAL A 124 6.56 6.78 7.64
C VAL A 124 5.29 5.97 7.85
N TYR A 125 4.43 5.98 6.84
CA TYR A 125 3.10 5.36 6.82
C TYR A 125 2.93 4.54 5.53
N PRO A 126 3.50 3.32 5.47
CA PRO A 126 3.46 2.42 4.31
C PRO A 126 2.12 1.66 4.23
N PHE A 127 1.02 2.38 4.40
CA PHE A 127 -0.35 1.87 4.33
C PHE A 127 -1.11 2.59 3.22
N TYR A 128 -1.81 1.84 2.39
CA TYR A 128 -2.77 2.40 1.45
C TYR A 128 -4.12 1.68 1.53
N MET A 129 -5.16 2.37 1.12
CA MET A 129 -6.51 1.83 0.94
C MET A 129 -6.96 2.08 -0.50
N ALA A 130 -7.51 1.07 -1.13
CA ALA A 130 -8.12 1.16 -2.45
C ALA A 130 -9.64 0.96 -2.34
N LEU A 131 -10.40 1.86 -2.97
CA LEU A 131 -11.86 1.80 -3.06
C LEU A 131 -12.27 1.18 -4.40
N GLU A 132 -12.89 0.01 -4.36
CA GLU A 132 -13.35 -0.73 -5.53
C GLU A 132 -14.59 -0.11 -6.19
N LEU A 133 -14.83 -0.47 -7.45
CA LEU A 133 -15.98 0.00 -8.21
C LEU A 133 -17.33 -0.51 -7.65
N ASP A 134 -17.33 -1.62 -6.91
CA ASP A 134 -18.52 -2.16 -6.24
C ASP A 134 -18.79 -1.51 -4.87
N GLY A 135 -18.02 -0.48 -4.51
CA GLY A 135 -18.14 0.25 -3.24
C GLY A 135 -17.43 -0.40 -2.06
N LYS A 136 -16.86 -1.59 -2.25
CA LYS A 136 -16.02 -2.25 -1.23
C LYS A 136 -14.63 -1.62 -1.21
N ALA A 137 -13.85 -1.95 -0.19
CA ALA A 137 -12.50 -1.45 -0.07
C ALA A 137 -11.55 -2.53 0.45
N HIS A 138 -10.27 -2.34 0.14
CA HIS A 138 -9.21 -3.11 0.74
C HIS A 138 -8.07 -2.19 1.18
N GLY A 139 -7.42 -2.56 2.28
CA GLY A 139 -6.21 -1.93 2.77
C GLY A 139 -5.03 -2.86 2.67
N VAL A 140 -3.84 -2.31 2.40
CA VAL A 140 -2.57 -3.05 2.42
C VAL A 140 -1.57 -2.26 3.23
N LEU A 141 -0.94 -2.95 4.19
CA LEU A 141 0.16 -2.43 5.01
C LEU A 141 1.42 -3.21 4.69
N PHE A 142 2.51 -2.51 4.38
CA PHE A 142 3.85 -3.07 4.36
C PHE A 142 4.53 -2.78 5.70
N LEU A 143 4.64 -3.78 6.57
CA LEU A 143 5.21 -3.60 7.91
C LEU A 143 6.74 -3.67 7.84
N ASN A 144 7.36 -2.54 7.49
CA ASN A 144 8.81 -2.38 7.45
C ASN A 144 9.21 -0.94 7.82
N SER A 145 10.37 -0.78 8.45
CA SER A 145 10.91 0.49 8.93
C SER A 145 12.20 0.95 8.23
N ASN A 146 12.75 0.14 7.32
CA ASN A 146 13.90 0.53 6.51
C ASN A 146 13.49 1.63 5.52
N PRO A 147 14.46 2.38 4.96
CA PRO A 147 14.16 3.28 3.84
C PRO A 147 13.43 2.53 2.74
N GLN A 148 12.26 3.05 2.38
CA GLN A 148 11.32 2.37 1.51
C GLN A 148 10.60 3.36 0.62
N GLU A 149 10.00 2.86 -0.44
CA GLU A 149 9.22 3.67 -1.36
C GLU A 149 8.08 2.85 -1.97
N ILE A 150 7.02 3.55 -2.31
CA ILE A 150 5.89 3.00 -3.08
C ILE A 150 5.82 3.76 -4.39
N THR A 151 5.88 3.05 -5.51
CA THR A 151 5.64 3.61 -6.84
C THR A 151 4.25 3.20 -7.31
N THR A 152 3.43 4.19 -7.64
CA THR A 152 2.11 4.03 -8.25
C THR A 152 2.21 4.25 -9.75
N GLY A 153 1.53 3.45 -10.58
CA GLY A 153 1.57 3.61 -12.04
C GLY A 153 0.30 3.19 -12.79
N PRO A 154 0.29 3.36 -14.13
CA PRO A 154 -0.86 3.09 -15.01
C PRO A 154 -1.15 1.60 -15.15
N ALA A 155 -2.39 1.26 -15.51
CA ALA A 155 -2.96 -0.09 -15.33
C ALA A 155 -2.79 -0.50 -13.85
N PRO A 156 -3.67 0.05 -13.00
CA PRO A 156 -3.35 0.51 -11.66
C PRO A 156 -2.53 -0.54 -10.93
N HIS A 157 -1.29 -0.17 -10.61
CA HIS A 157 -0.34 -1.06 -9.98
C HIS A 157 0.49 -0.31 -8.96
N ILE A 158 1.05 -1.09 -8.04
CA ILE A 158 1.88 -0.64 -6.95
C ILE A 158 3.16 -1.45 -6.96
N ILE A 159 4.29 -0.74 -6.85
CA ILE A 159 5.61 -1.33 -6.67
C ILE A 159 6.12 -0.86 -5.32
N TYR A 160 6.21 -1.78 -4.37
CA TYR A 160 6.83 -1.54 -3.08
C TYR A 160 8.30 -1.95 -3.14
N ARG A 161 9.18 -1.06 -2.70
CA ARG A 161 10.63 -1.29 -2.64
C ARG A 161 11.17 -0.88 -1.27
N THR A 162 12.09 -1.66 -0.74
CA THR A 162 12.83 -1.34 0.49
C THR A 162 14.25 -1.84 0.41
N ILE A 163 15.16 -1.18 1.13
CA ILE A 163 16.60 -1.50 1.13
C ILE A 163 17.01 -2.48 2.23
N GLY A 164 16.06 -3.13 2.91
CA GLY A 164 16.37 -4.13 3.93
C GLY A 164 15.16 -4.61 4.71
N GLY A 165 15.45 -5.48 5.69
CA GLY A 165 14.43 -6.08 6.55
C GLY A 165 13.75 -7.27 5.89
N ILE A 166 12.45 -7.41 6.12
CA ILE A 166 11.63 -8.49 5.59
C ILE A 166 10.43 -7.91 4.84
N LEU A 167 9.84 -8.73 3.97
CA LEU A 167 8.59 -8.40 3.31
C LEU A 167 7.42 -8.96 4.14
N ASP A 168 6.92 -8.14 5.07
CA ASP A 168 5.74 -8.47 5.89
C ASP A 168 4.54 -7.63 5.44
N ILE A 169 3.51 -8.28 4.89
CA ILE A 169 2.37 -7.62 4.22
C ILE A 169 1.06 -8.06 4.86
N TYR A 170 0.27 -7.08 5.30
CA TYR A 170 -1.06 -7.32 5.87
C TYR A 170 -2.14 -6.80 4.94
N PHE A 171 -3.19 -7.59 4.78
CA PHE A 171 -4.35 -7.26 3.94
C PHE A 171 -5.60 -7.09 4.81
N PHE A 172 -6.32 -6.00 4.57
CA PHE A 172 -7.49 -5.59 5.34
C PHE A 172 -8.72 -5.43 4.42
N PRO A 173 -9.51 -6.49 4.20
CA PRO A 173 -10.75 -6.40 3.43
C PRO A 173 -11.89 -5.75 4.21
N GLY A 174 -12.68 -4.87 3.58
CA GLY A 174 -13.88 -4.32 4.20
C GLY A 174 -15.02 -4.13 3.20
N PRO A 175 -16.28 -4.46 3.56
CA PRO A 175 -17.44 -4.11 2.73
C PRO A 175 -17.64 -2.59 2.64
N ARG A 176 -17.09 -1.84 3.61
CA ARG A 176 -17.01 -0.38 3.61
C ARG A 176 -15.57 0.06 3.90
N PRO A 177 -15.12 1.22 3.39
CA PRO A 177 -13.81 1.80 3.70
C PRO A 177 -13.52 1.93 5.20
N GLU A 178 -14.55 2.25 6.00
CA GLU A 178 -14.42 2.37 7.45
C GLU A 178 -14.04 1.03 8.11
N ASP A 179 -14.53 -0.09 7.58
CA ASP A 179 -14.26 -1.41 8.13
C ASP A 179 -12.79 -1.84 7.87
N VAL A 180 -12.20 -1.35 6.77
CA VAL A 180 -10.75 -1.48 6.50
C VAL A 180 -9.95 -0.73 7.55
N ILE A 181 -10.30 0.54 7.80
CA ILE A 181 -9.61 1.37 8.80
C ILE A 181 -9.79 0.81 10.22
N ARG A 182 -10.98 0.30 10.57
CA ARG A 182 -11.20 -0.36 11.87
C ARG A 182 -10.28 -1.57 12.07
N GLN A 183 -10.11 -2.41 11.05
CA GLN A 183 -9.20 -3.55 11.13
C GLN A 183 -7.74 -3.13 11.20
N TYR A 184 -7.35 -2.14 10.40
CA TYR A 184 -6.01 -1.55 10.46
C TYR A 184 -5.70 -1.02 11.87
N LEU A 185 -6.60 -0.23 12.46
CA LEU A 185 -6.44 0.31 13.82
C LEU A 185 -6.48 -0.77 14.90
N ALA A 186 -7.25 -1.85 14.71
CA ALA A 186 -7.22 -2.99 15.62
C ALA A 186 -5.86 -3.73 15.59
N PHE A 187 -5.16 -3.68 14.46
CA PHE A 187 -3.83 -4.26 14.28
C PHE A 187 -2.71 -3.36 14.81
N VAL A 188 -2.68 -2.07 14.41
CA VAL A 188 -1.58 -1.14 14.80
C VAL A 188 -1.79 -0.47 16.16
N GLY A 189 -3.01 -0.47 16.68
CA GLY A 189 -3.40 0.23 17.90
C GLY A 189 -4.35 1.39 17.64
N THR A 190 -5.37 1.51 18.49
CA THR A 190 -6.35 2.59 18.41
C THR A 190 -5.80 3.90 18.98
N PRO A 191 -6.14 5.07 18.39
CA PRO A 191 -5.69 6.36 18.91
C PRO A 191 -6.22 6.60 20.33
N ALA A 192 -5.41 7.24 21.17
CA ALA A 192 -5.82 7.65 22.50
C ALA A 192 -6.91 8.73 22.42
N VAL A 193 -7.89 8.68 23.34
CA VAL A 193 -8.89 9.73 23.47
C VAL A 193 -8.20 11.00 23.97
N PRO A 194 -8.21 12.11 23.21
CA PRO A 194 -7.56 13.34 23.65
C PRO A 194 -8.32 13.92 24.86
N PRO A 195 -7.62 14.61 25.80
CA PRO A 195 -8.32 15.32 26.86
C PRO A 195 -9.17 16.45 26.26
N TYR A 196 -10.31 16.74 26.88
CA TYR A 196 -11.31 17.65 26.30
C TYR A 196 -10.74 19.03 25.93
N TRP A 197 -9.80 19.56 26.73
CA TRP A 197 -9.17 20.85 26.47
C TRP A 197 -8.30 20.87 25.20
N ALA A 198 -7.80 19.73 24.72
CA ALA A 198 -6.97 19.66 23.51
C ALA A 198 -7.77 19.92 22.23
N LEU A 199 -9.11 19.82 22.30
CA LEU A 199 -10.04 20.16 21.20
C LEU A 199 -10.30 21.67 21.10
N GLY A 200 -9.79 22.48 22.04
CA GLY A 200 -9.85 23.93 22.00
C GLY A 200 -8.88 24.54 20.99
N PHE A 201 -9.01 25.85 20.75
CA PHE A 201 -8.09 26.61 19.91
C PHE A 201 -6.70 26.74 20.55
N GLN A 202 -5.64 26.56 19.76
CA GLN A 202 -4.25 26.61 20.22
C GLN A 202 -3.52 27.81 19.58
N VAL A 203 -2.81 28.60 20.38
CA VAL A 203 -1.93 29.70 19.92
C VAL A 203 -0.48 29.30 20.14
N ASN A 204 0.32 29.37 19.08
CA ASN A 204 1.75 29.14 19.13
C ASN A 204 2.47 30.10 18.18
N MET A 205 3.69 30.51 18.54
CA MET A 205 4.65 31.05 17.59
C MET A 205 6.06 30.76 18.08
N PHE A 206 6.97 30.58 17.15
CA PHE A 206 8.38 30.40 17.44
C PHE A 206 9.03 31.78 17.59
N ARG A 207 9.78 31.99 18.68
CA ARG A 207 10.55 33.22 19.01
C ARG A 207 9.70 34.46 19.35
N TRP A 208 9.11 34.46 20.54
CA TRP A 208 8.26 35.55 21.07
C TRP A 208 8.97 36.76 21.71
N LEU A 209 10.29 36.74 21.90
CA LEU A 209 11.03 37.80 22.60
C LEU A 209 12.32 38.19 21.88
N LEU A 210 12.22 39.01 20.84
CA LEU A 210 13.32 39.88 20.43
C LEU A 210 12.81 41.32 20.40
N THR A 211 13.18 42.06 21.43
CA THR A 211 13.14 43.53 21.49
C THR A 211 14.50 44.01 21.95
#